data_AF-A0A1Y2B1D4-F1
#
_entry.id   AF-A0A1Y2B1D4-F1
#
_cell.length_a   1.000
_cell.length_b   1.000
_cell.length_c   1.000
_cell.angle_alpha   90.00
_cell.angle_beta   90.00
_cell.angle_gamma   90.00
#
_symmetry.space_group_name_H-M   'P 1'
#
loop_
_entity.id
_entity.type
_entity.pdbx_description
1 polymer ?
#
loop_
_entity_poly.entity_id
_entity_poly.type
_entity_poly.pdbx_seq_one_letter_code
_entity_poly.pdbx_strand_id
1 'polypeptide(L)'
;DIDTLGGAGFASQRYIFGPLPLHLPRAQYRGICIDLVSPPHSSKTTASEFTLVLKTSLSPPSPPDHPRVPPEPQPASLSYETSFNHDSTSKVGKGGHQLCIPFSDFRATYRGREIDHSDPKWQPLHTEEIYEMSIMCRSGFGKQQGDFELVIASI
;
A
#
# COMPACT_ATOMS: atom_id res chain seq x y z
N ASP A 1 -11.14 12.17 -3.25
CA ASP A 1 -11.98 13.24 -2.70
C ASP A 1 -11.17 14.07 -1.71
N ILE A 2 -10.66 15.23 -2.16
CA ILE A 2 -9.81 16.12 -1.36
C ILE A 2 -10.62 17.27 -0.75
N ASP A 3 -11.62 17.77 -1.48
CA ASP A 3 -12.44 18.92 -1.09
C ASP A 3 -13.36 18.58 0.08
N THR A 4 -13.89 17.35 0.12
CA THR A 4 -14.72 16.90 1.25
C THR A 4 -13.90 16.57 2.49
N LEU A 5 -12.61 16.25 2.34
CA LEU A 5 -11.69 15.87 3.42
C LEU A 5 -10.68 16.97 3.79
N GLY A 6 -10.92 18.21 3.38
CA GLY A 6 -10.11 19.37 3.79
C GLY A 6 -8.63 19.26 3.41
N GLY A 7 -8.31 18.68 2.24
CA GLY A 7 -6.93 18.50 1.77
C GLY A 7 -6.36 17.10 1.94
N ALA A 8 -6.96 16.25 2.78
CA ALA A 8 -6.40 14.95 3.21
C ALA A 8 -7.13 13.73 2.61
N GLY A 9 -7.51 13.80 1.33
CA GLY A 9 -8.20 12.72 0.65
C GLY A 9 -7.32 11.48 0.39
N PHE A 10 -7.88 10.29 0.62
CA PHE A 10 -7.28 9.04 0.14
C PHE A 10 -8.35 8.01 -0.22
N ALA A 11 -7.98 7.07 -1.08
CA ALA A 11 -8.73 5.86 -1.36
C ALA A 11 -7.79 4.67 -1.22
N SER A 12 -8.25 3.58 -0.62
CA SER A 12 -7.40 2.40 -0.39
C SER A 12 -8.17 1.10 -0.51
N GLN A 13 -7.53 0.10 -1.10
CA GLN A 13 -7.95 -1.30 -1.01
C GLN A 13 -6.97 -2.04 -0.10
N ARG A 14 -7.46 -2.98 0.69
CA ARG A 14 -6.68 -3.71 1.69
C ARG A 14 -6.99 -5.20 1.62
N TYR A 15 -5.95 -6.02 1.70
CA TYR A 15 -6.02 -7.45 1.86
C TYR A 15 -5.32 -7.85 3.16
N ILE A 16 -5.94 -8.74 3.93
CA ILE A 16 -5.40 -9.26 5.20
C ILE A 16 -5.07 -10.74 4.98
N PHE A 17 -3.81 -11.10 5.23
CA PHE A 17 -3.37 -12.48 5.31
C PHE A 17 -3.70 -13.03 6.71
N GLY A 18 -4.36 -14.18 6.77
CA GLY A 18 -4.75 -14.78 8.04
C GLY A 18 -5.35 -16.18 7.86
N PRO A 19 -5.20 -17.06 8.87
CA PRO A 19 -4.52 -16.83 10.14
C PRO A 19 -2.98 -16.83 10.06
N LEU A 20 -2.41 -17.27 8.94
CA LEU A 20 -0.97 -17.30 8.70
C LEU A 20 -0.53 -16.08 7.87
N PRO A 21 0.66 -15.52 8.15
CA PRO A 21 1.21 -14.44 7.34
C PRO A 21 1.60 -14.93 5.95
N LEU A 22 1.72 -13.98 5.03
CA LEU A 22 2.46 -14.20 3.80
C LEU A 22 3.96 -14.32 4.14
N HIS A 23 4.52 -15.49 3.86
CA HIS A 23 5.88 -15.86 4.24
C HIS A 23 6.85 -15.78 3.06
N LEU A 24 7.59 -14.66 2.95
CA LEU A 24 8.54 -14.39 1.85
C LEU A 24 9.98 -14.29 2.37
N PRO A 25 10.68 -15.41 2.63
CA PRO A 25 12.05 -15.38 3.12
C PRO A 25 12.99 -14.69 2.13
N ARG A 26 13.86 -13.81 2.64
CA ARG A 26 14.79 -13.02 1.79
C ARG A 26 15.79 -13.88 1.00
N ALA A 27 15.98 -15.12 1.41
CA ALA A 27 16.80 -16.09 0.67
C ALA A 27 16.15 -16.53 -0.67
N GLN A 28 14.82 -16.40 -0.80
CA GLN A 28 14.07 -16.81 -2.00
C GLN A 28 13.45 -15.61 -2.73
N TYR A 29 13.04 -14.57 -1.99
CA TYR A 29 12.32 -13.43 -2.52
C TYR A 29 13.11 -12.14 -2.32
N ARG A 30 13.19 -11.33 -3.38
CA ARG A 30 13.86 -10.02 -3.36
C ARG A 30 12.90 -8.84 -3.17
N GLY A 31 11.61 -9.04 -3.41
CA GLY A 31 10.61 -7.99 -3.44
C GLY A 31 9.23 -8.50 -3.84
N ILE A 32 8.36 -7.56 -4.20
CA ILE A 32 6.98 -7.79 -4.64
C ILE A 32 6.87 -7.32 -6.09
N CYS A 33 6.32 -8.16 -6.96
CA CYS A 33 6.02 -7.77 -8.34
C CYS A 33 4.52 -7.56 -8.50
N ILE A 34 4.13 -6.57 -9.29
CA ILE A 34 2.75 -6.24 -9.58
C ILE A 34 2.61 -6.18 -11.10
N ASP A 35 1.67 -6.96 -11.63
CA ASP A 35 1.30 -6.89 -13.04
C ASP A 35 0.13 -5.93 -13.20
N LEU A 36 0.41 -4.82 -13.89
CA LEU A 36 -0.53 -3.76 -14.20
C LEU A 36 -1.04 -3.90 -15.63
N VAL A 37 -2.31 -3.59 -15.82
CA VAL A 37 -2.94 -3.50 -17.14
C VAL A 37 -3.15 -2.03 -17.47
N SER A 38 -2.89 -1.65 -18.73
CA SER A 38 -3.25 -0.31 -19.18
C SER A 38 -4.76 -0.08 -18.98
N PRO A 39 -5.16 1.02 -18.32
CA PRO A 39 -6.57 1.27 -18.05
C PRO A 39 -7.36 1.32 -19.37
N PRO A 40 -8.55 0.69 -19.43
CA PRO A 40 -9.40 0.72 -20.62
C PRO A 40 -9.89 2.14 -20.95
N HIS A 41 -9.98 3.04 -19.96
CA HIS A 41 -10.39 4.41 -20.16
C HIS A 41 -9.19 5.35 -20.14
N SER A 42 -8.92 5.99 -21.28
CA SER A 42 -8.01 7.13 -21.40
C SER A 42 -8.67 8.41 -20.84
N SER A 43 -9.30 8.35 -19.67
CA SER A 43 -9.63 9.59 -18.95
C SER A 43 -8.30 10.24 -18.57
N LYS A 44 -8.21 11.57 -18.61
CA LYS A 44 -7.04 12.30 -18.13
C LYS A 44 -6.95 12.10 -16.62
N THR A 45 -6.39 10.97 -16.18
CA THR A 45 -6.20 10.66 -14.78
C THR A 45 -5.20 11.65 -14.23
N THR A 46 -5.63 12.47 -13.28
CA THR A 46 -4.78 13.48 -12.63
C THR A 46 -4.01 12.90 -11.45
N ALA A 47 -4.43 11.74 -10.92
CA ALA A 47 -3.64 10.98 -9.98
C ALA A 47 -2.81 9.90 -10.70
N SER A 48 -1.51 9.90 -10.45
CA SER A 48 -0.55 8.98 -11.06
C SER A 48 0.32 8.28 -10.03
N GLU A 49 0.35 8.75 -8.78
CA GLU A 49 1.14 8.18 -7.70
C GLU A 49 0.26 7.31 -6.79
N PHE A 50 0.66 6.06 -6.62
CA PHE A 50 0.04 5.08 -5.74
C PHE A 50 1.05 4.64 -4.69
N THR A 51 0.57 4.13 -3.56
CA THR A 51 1.41 3.64 -2.46
C THR A 51 1.07 2.19 -2.18
N LEU A 52 2.08 1.32 -2.20
CA LEU A 52 1.98 -0.03 -1.66
C LEU A 52 2.39 -0.01 -0.19
N VAL A 53 1.55 -0.58 0.66
CA VAL A 53 1.70 -0.60 2.11
C VAL A 53 1.70 -2.04 2.60
N LEU A 54 2.71 -2.41 3.39
CA LEU A 54 2.78 -3.70 4.09
C LEU A 54 2.70 -3.48 5.60
N LYS A 55 2.04 -4.39 6.31
CA LYS A 55 2.15 -4.49 7.77
C LYS A 55 2.59 -5.87 8.19
N THR A 56 3.49 -5.89 9.17
CA THR A 56 4.02 -7.13 9.77
C THR A 56 3.44 -7.43 11.14
N SER A 57 2.43 -6.67 11.56
CA SER A 57 1.69 -6.92 12.79
C SER A 57 0.29 -7.42 12.46
N LEU A 58 -0.17 -8.41 13.22
CA LEU A 58 -1.56 -8.85 13.17
C LEU A 58 -2.45 -7.65 13.53
N SER A 59 -3.24 -7.20 12.57
CA SER A 59 -4.37 -6.33 12.89
C SER A 59 -5.32 -7.14 13.77
N PRO A 60 -5.81 -6.61 14.91
CA PRO A 60 -6.82 -7.32 15.66
C PRO A 60 -8.00 -7.65 14.72
N PRO A 61 -8.57 -8.87 14.82
CA PRO A 61 -9.71 -9.25 13.99
C PRO A 61 -10.82 -8.20 14.14
N SER A 62 -11.62 -8.03 13.07
CA SER A 62 -12.78 -7.15 13.07
C SER A 62 -13.58 -7.32 14.37
N PRO A 63 -14.11 -6.24 14.96
CA PRO A 63 -14.79 -6.32 16.24
C PRO A 63 -15.93 -7.36 16.20
N PRO A 64 -16.24 -7.98 17.36
CA PRO A 64 -17.25 -9.05 17.46
C PRO A 64 -18.61 -8.61 16.86
N ASP A 65 -19.52 -9.57 16.61
CA ASP A 65 -20.84 -9.42 15.95
C ASP A 65 -21.69 -8.22 16.42
N HIS A 66 -21.36 -7.64 17.58
CA HIS A 66 -21.81 -6.32 18.00
C HIS A 66 -20.64 -5.30 17.93
N PRO A 67 -20.42 -4.63 16.79
CA PRO A 67 -19.44 -3.56 16.72
C PRO A 67 -19.84 -2.45 17.70
N ARG A 68 -18.91 -2.05 18.58
CA ARG A 68 -19.07 -0.78 19.32
C ARG A 68 -19.24 0.33 18.28
N VAL A 69 -20.18 1.24 18.50
CA VAL A 69 -20.40 2.41 17.64
C VAL A 69 -20.05 3.66 18.45
N PRO A 70 -18.98 4.40 18.11
CA PRO A 70 -18.05 4.13 17.01
C PRO A 70 -17.10 2.95 17.32
N PRO A 71 -16.55 2.29 16.28
CA PRO A 71 -15.55 1.24 16.48
C PRO A 71 -14.34 1.79 17.23
N GLU A 72 -13.70 0.95 18.04
CA GLU A 72 -12.45 1.35 18.69
C GLU A 72 -11.40 1.66 17.61
N PRO A 73 -10.70 2.81 17.71
CA PRO A 73 -9.61 3.12 16.80
C PRO A 73 -8.59 1.99 16.82
N GLN A 74 -8.22 1.48 15.64
CA GLN A 74 -7.13 0.51 15.59
C GLN A 74 -5.86 1.15 16.17
N PRO A 75 -5.10 0.42 17.00
CA PRO A 75 -3.85 0.93 17.54
C PRO A 75 -2.92 1.29 16.39
N ALA A 76 -2.20 2.39 16.53
CA ALA A 76 -1.20 2.77 15.54
C ALA A 76 -0.11 1.69 15.52
N SER A 77 0.16 1.16 14.33
CA SER A 77 1.22 0.20 14.11
C SER A 77 2.22 0.71 13.09
N LEU A 78 3.37 0.06 13.05
CA LEU A 78 4.36 0.29 12.02
C LEU A 78 3.83 -0.24 10.68
N SER A 79 3.98 0.57 9.64
CA SER A 79 3.74 0.19 8.25
C SER A 79 5.00 0.37 7.44
N TYR A 80 5.11 -0.36 6.33
CA TYR A 80 6.22 -0.26 5.40
C TYR A 80 5.66 0.17 4.06
N GLU A 81 6.09 1.33 3.59
CA GLU A 81 5.45 2.02 2.47
C GLU A 81 6.44 2.28 1.34
N THR A 82 5.94 2.23 0.12
CA THR A 82 6.69 2.66 -1.07
C THR A 82 5.71 3.22 -2.10
N SER A 83 6.13 4.26 -2.80
CA SER A 83 5.32 4.91 -3.84
C SER A 83 5.74 4.43 -5.22
N PHE A 84 4.77 4.30 -6.12
CA PHE A 84 4.99 3.94 -7.51
C PHE A 84 3.99 4.64 -8.42
N ASN A 85 4.31 4.69 -9.72
CA ASN A 85 3.44 5.18 -10.76
C ASN A 85 3.53 4.28 -12.00
N HIS A 86 2.68 4.53 -13.00
CA HIS A 86 2.72 3.79 -14.26
C HIS A 86 4.07 3.93 -15.00
N ASP A 87 4.76 5.06 -14.87
CA ASP A 87 6.05 5.30 -15.53
C ASP A 87 7.18 4.45 -14.94
N SER A 88 7.00 3.94 -13.71
CA SER A 88 7.96 3.09 -13.00
C SER A 88 7.95 1.63 -13.48
N THR A 89 7.13 1.31 -14.48
CA THR A 89 6.88 -0.07 -14.92
C THR A 89 7.70 -0.46 -16.15
N SER A 90 8.03 -1.74 -16.24
CA SER A 90 8.61 -2.36 -17.44
C SER A 90 7.50 -2.93 -18.32
N LYS A 91 7.52 -2.68 -19.63
CA LYS A 91 6.53 -3.24 -20.56
C LYS A 91 6.68 -4.77 -20.66
N VAL A 92 5.59 -5.50 -20.50
CA VAL A 92 5.53 -6.96 -20.66
C VAL A 92 4.44 -7.31 -21.67
N GLY A 93 4.85 -7.84 -22.83
CA GLY A 93 3.91 -8.22 -23.90
C GLY A 93 3.13 -7.04 -24.50
N LYS A 94 1.97 -7.34 -25.09
CA LYS A 94 1.07 -6.31 -25.67
C LYS A 94 0.12 -5.78 -24.58
N GLY A 95 0.45 -4.64 -24.00
CA GLY A 95 -0.44 -3.88 -23.10
C GLY A 95 -0.32 -4.21 -21.61
N GLY A 96 0.53 -5.17 -21.23
CA GLY A 96 0.89 -5.46 -19.85
C GLY A 96 2.09 -4.64 -19.41
N HIS A 97 2.12 -4.28 -18.14
CA HIS A 97 3.23 -3.60 -17.49
C HIS A 97 3.54 -4.34 -16.19
N GLN A 98 4.81 -4.53 -15.87
CA GLN A 98 5.23 -5.17 -14.64
C GLN A 98 6.07 -4.22 -13.82
N LEU A 99 5.77 -4.11 -12.54
CA LEU A 99 6.49 -3.34 -11.54
C LEU A 99 7.04 -4.29 -10.49
N CYS A 100 8.36 -4.42 -10.39
CA CYS A 100 8.99 -5.21 -9.33
C CYS A 100 9.67 -4.28 -8.32
N ILE A 101 9.13 -4.23 -7.12
CA ILE A 101 9.56 -3.38 -6.02
C ILE A 101 10.42 -4.22 -5.07
N PRO A 102 11.73 -3.96 -4.97
CA PRO A 102 12.58 -4.67 -4.03
C PRO A 102 12.22 -4.31 -2.58
N PHE A 103 12.39 -5.25 -1.66
CA PHE A 103 12.10 -5.01 -0.24
C PHE A 103 12.93 -3.87 0.38
N SER A 104 14.04 -3.48 -0.25
CA SER A 104 14.87 -2.34 0.15
C SER A 104 14.22 -0.98 -0.07
N ASP A 105 13.18 -0.90 -0.90
CA ASP A 105 12.57 0.38 -1.30
C ASP A 105 11.41 0.76 -0.36
N PHE A 106 11.03 -0.14 0.53
CA PHE A 106 10.06 0.15 1.57
C PHE A 106 10.68 1.00 2.67
N ARG A 107 9.93 2.02 3.11
CA ARG A 107 10.28 2.89 4.23
C ARG A 107 9.35 2.61 5.39
N ALA A 108 9.93 2.49 6.58
CA ALA A 108 9.16 2.32 7.81
C ALA A 108 8.42 3.62 8.13
N THR A 109 7.11 3.54 8.33
CA THR A 109 6.25 4.67 8.67
C THR A 109 5.48 4.38 9.94
N TYR A 110 5.31 5.41 10.77
CA TYR A 110 4.46 5.38 11.95
C TYR A 110 3.48 6.54 11.89
N ARG A 111 2.17 6.22 11.85
CA ARG A 111 1.08 7.19 11.64
C ARG A 111 1.30 8.08 10.40
N GLY A 112 1.71 7.46 9.29
CA GLY A 112 1.91 8.14 8.00
C GLY A 112 3.15 9.03 7.94
N ARG A 113 4.04 8.99 8.94
CA ARG A 113 5.33 9.67 8.93
C ARG A 113 6.43 8.63 8.79
N GLU A 114 7.34 8.83 7.84
CA GLU A 114 8.57 8.05 7.77
C GLU A 114 9.37 8.22 9.07
N ILE A 115 9.90 7.12 9.57
CA ILE A 115 10.78 7.10 10.75
C ILE A 115 12.14 6.56 10.35
N ASP A 116 13.19 7.18 10.86
CA ASP A 116 14.57 6.79 10.57
C ASP A 116 15.05 5.66 11.49
N HIS A 117 16.20 5.07 11.16
CA HIS A 117 16.77 3.91 11.86
C HIS A 117 17.16 4.21 13.32
N SER A 118 17.23 5.48 13.73
CA SER A 118 17.52 5.88 15.11
C SER A 118 16.26 6.06 15.98
N ASP A 119 15.05 6.10 15.39
CA ASP A 119 13.81 6.14 16.19
C ASP A 119 13.64 4.81 16.94
N PRO A 120 13.34 4.82 18.26
CA PRO A 120 13.13 3.60 19.04
C PRO A 120 11.97 2.72 18.56
N LYS A 121 11.07 3.23 17.71
CA LYS A 121 9.98 2.47 17.09
C LYS A 121 10.39 1.81 15.78
N TRP A 122 11.54 2.18 15.22
CA TRP A 122 12.00 1.62 13.96
C TRP A 122 12.29 0.14 14.10
N GLN A 123 11.74 -0.64 13.18
CA GLN A 123 12.00 -2.07 13.05
C GLN A 123 12.20 -2.37 11.56
N PRO A 124 13.04 -3.36 11.21
CA PRO A 124 13.23 -3.75 9.82
C PRO A 124 11.98 -4.47 9.27
N LEU A 125 11.73 -4.34 7.97
CA LEU A 125 10.68 -5.11 7.31
C LEU A 125 10.96 -6.62 7.39
N HIS A 126 10.19 -7.30 8.24
CA HIS A 126 10.14 -8.76 8.39
C HIS A 126 9.29 -9.37 7.27
N THR A 127 9.93 -9.77 6.16
CA THR A 127 9.25 -10.24 4.94
C THR A 127 8.57 -11.61 5.09
N GLU A 128 8.87 -12.31 6.18
CA GLU A 128 8.30 -13.62 6.53
C GLU A 128 7.01 -13.51 7.35
N GLU A 129 6.64 -12.30 7.77
CA GLU A 129 5.54 -12.02 8.69
C GLU A 129 4.59 -10.95 8.14
N ILE A 130 4.34 -10.93 6.83
CA ILE A 130 3.44 -9.94 6.22
C ILE A 130 1.97 -10.35 6.46
N TYR A 131 1.24 -9.59 7.27
CA TYR A 131 -0.16 -9.85 7.60
C TYR A 131 -1.15 -8.98 6.83
N GLU A 132 -0.69 -7.87 6.27
CA GLU A 132 -1.57 -6.95 5.54
C GLU A 132 -0.82 -6.37 4.35
N MET A 133 -1.52 -6.31 3.22
CA MET A 133 -1.11 -5.56 2.03
C MET A 133 -2.22 -4.58 1.67
N SER A 134 -1.86 -3.33 1.38
CA SER A 134 -2.80 -2.32 0.93
C SER A 134 -2.22 -1.49 -0.20
N ILE A 135 -3.09 -1.07 -1.11
CA ILE A 135 -2.76 -0.15 -2.19
C ILE A 135 -3.58 1.11 -1.96
N MET A 136 -2.91 2.25 -1.96
CA MET A 136 -3.50 3.53 -1.63
C MET A 136 -3.26 4.55 -2.75
N CYS A 137 -4.28 5.34 -3.07
CA CYS A 137 -4.14 6.59 -3.80
C CYS A 137 -4.35 7.72 -2.80
N ARG A 138 -3.33 8.57 -2.60
CA ARG A 138 -3.33 9.66 -1.61
C ARG A 138 -3.33 11.00 -2.32
N SER A 139 -4.03 12.01 -1.81
CA SER A 139 -4.01 13.35 -2.42
C SER A 139 -2.62 14.01 -2.42
N GLY A 140 -1.75 13.59 -1.49
CA GLY A 140 -0.46 14.23 -1.27
C GLY A 140 -0.60 15.70 -0.85
N PHE A 141 -1.66 16.05 -0.13
CA PHE A 141 -2.01 17.43 0.23
C PHE A 141 -2.29 18.33 -0.99
N GLY A 142 -2.99 17.79 -1.98
CA GLY A 142 -3.38 18.54 -3.20
C GLY A 142 -2.41 18.42 -4.36
N LYS A 143 -1.37 17.58 -4.23
CA LYS A 143 -0.48 17.23 -5.34
C LYS A 143 -1.21 16.45 -6.44
N GLN A 144 -2.20 15.66 -6.07
CA GLN A 144 -3.09 14.97 -7.00
C GLN A 144 -4.53 14.95 -6.50
N GLN A 145 -5.47 14.99 -7.44
CA GLN A 145 -6.93 14.99 -7.21
C GLN A 145 -7.64 14.38 -8.42
N GLY A 146 -8.97 14.30 -8.40
CA GLY A 146 -9.77 13.84 -9.54
C GLY A 146 -9.87 12.32 -9.68
N ASP A 147 -10.39 11.90 -10.83
CA ASP A 147 -10.60 10.49 -11.15
C ASP A 147 -9.26 9.77 -11.38
N PHE A 148 -9.22 8.52 -10.93
CA PHE A 148 -8.07 7.65 -11.11
C PHE A 148 -8.52 6.22 -11.39
N GLU A 149 -7.70 5.49 -12.13
CA GLU A 149 -7.91 4.08 -12.43
C GLU A 149 -6.57 3.37 -12.29
N LEU A 150 -6.55 2.28 -11.50
CA LEU A 150 -5.41 1.40 -11.36
C LEU A 150 -5.92 -0.03 -11.54
N VAL A 151 -5.54 -0.67 -12.64
CA VAL A 151 -5.96 -2.05 -12.94
C VAL A 151 -4.79 -3.00 -12.66
N ILE A 152 -4.98 -3.88 -11.70
CA ILE A 152 -4.00 -4.87 -11.26
C ILE A 152 -4.50 -6.24 -11.68
N ALA A 153 -3.69 -6.95 -12.47
CA ALA A 153 -3.98 -8.32 -12.87
C ALA A 153 -3.53 -9.33 -11.80
N SER A 154 -2.33 -9.11 -11.24
CA SER A 154 -1.71 -9.98 -10.25
C SER A 154 -0.72 -9.22 -9.37
N ILE A 155 -0.50 -9.78 -8.18
CA ILE A 155 0.54 -9.42 -7.22
C ILE A 155 1.17 -10.72 -6.73
#